data_AF-A0A1V9F3I9-F1
#
_entry.id   AF-A0A1V9F3I9-F1
#
_cell.length_a   1.000
_cell.length_b   1.000
_cell.length_c   1.000
_cell.angle_alpha   90.00
_cell.angle_beta   90.00
_cell.angle_gamma   90.00
#
_symmetry.space_group_name_H-M   'P 1'
#
loop_
_entity.id
_entity.type
_entity.pdbx_description
1 polymer ?
#
loop_
_entity_poly.entity_id
_entity_poly.type
_entity_poly.pdbx_seq_one_letter_code
_entity_poly.pdbx_strand_id
1 'polypeptide(L)'
;MLTLIDKINQIEFHGRGYELLDVLDALYNIVSKNLGENEKVMLRYDLDHYYHEKGRWLVHKTFAGGIIFLREPEVINKIKIQFHSDSNEAGATVEYASEKRNARNIKYKPTAGQIESMTWSMEHIFPNFIKHSKNIKVILMAIIGKISKHICESYKKDSWFMQFEKPFDIELFLDGGLELIYKVEVD
;
A
#
# COMPACT_ATOMS: atom_id res chain seq x y z
N MET A 1 2.64 0.55 27.29
CA MET A 1 3.64 1.20 26.41
C MET A 1 3.34 0.74 24.99
N LEU A 2 3.08 1.65 24.05
CA LEU A 2 2.77 1.29 22.66
C LEU A 2 4.04 0.80 21.95
N THR A 3 3.93 -0.27 21.17
CA THR A 3 5.01 -0.73 20.30
C THR A 3 5.26 0.30 19.18
N LEU A 4 6.40 0.20 18.50
CA LEU A 4 6.71 1.09 17.37
C LEU A 4 5.65 0.97 16.26
N ILE A 5 5.18 -0.25 15.99
CA ILE A 5 4.15 -0.48 14.99
C ILE A 5 2.79 0.08 15.42
N ASP A 6 2.44 0.03 16.71
CA ASP A 6 1.21 0.66 17.21
C ASP A 6 1.22 2.17 17.01
N LYS A 7 2.36 2.82 17.30
CA LYS A 7 2.53 4.26 17.08
C LYS A 7 2.38 4.62 15.60
N ILE A 8 2.94 3.82 14.71
CA ILE A 8 2.79 4.01 13.27
C ILE A 8 1.36 3.77 12.84
N ASN A 9 0.69 2.74 13.38
CA ASN A 9 -0.72 2.42 13.08
C ASN A 9 -1.67 3.56 13.44
N GLN A 10 -1.36 4.36 14.47
CA GLN A 10 -2.12 5.56 14.84
C GLN A 10 -1.94 6.75 13.88
N ILE A 11 -0.91 6.75 13.02
CA ILE A 11 -0.72 7.82 12.04
C ILE A 11 -1.68 7.61 10.87
N GLU A 12 -2.66 8.48 10.71
CA GLU A 12 -3.56 8.41 9.58
C GLU A 12 -2.88 8.99 8.33
N PHE A 13 -2.87 8.22 7.24
CA PHE A 13 -2.36 8.67 5.95
C PHE A 13 -3.53 9.29 5.18
N HIS A 14 -3.82 10.54 5.52
CA HIS A 14 -4.81 11.35 4.81
C HIS A 14 -4.12 12.04 3.65
N GLY A 15 -4.54 11.74 2.43
CA GLY A 15 -4.41 12.69 1.34
C GLY A 15 -3.11 12.69 0.52
N ARG A 16 -3.08 13.65 -0.41
CA ARG A 16 -2.01 13.94 -1.36
C ARG A 16 -1.39 15.29 -1.01
N GLY A 17 -0.12 15.51 -1.32
CA GLY A 17 0.55 16.80 -1.09
C GLY A 17 1.12 16.93 0.32
N TYR A 18 1.17 18.16 0.88
CA TYR A 18 1.93 18.48 2.09
C TYR A 18 1.53 17.66 3.34
N GLU A 19 0.27 17.26 3.48
CA GLU A 19 -0.18 16.41 4.61
C GLU A 19 0.54 15.05 4.64
N LEU A 20 0.80 14.45 3.47
CA LEU A 20 1.57 13.22 3.38
C LEU A 20 3.03 13.45 3.77
N LEU A 21 3.61 14.61 3.46
CA LEU A 21 4.97 14.94 3.87
C LEU A 21 5.08 15.04 5.40
N ASP A 22 4.15 15.75 6.03
CA ASP A 22 4.11 15.91 7.48
C ASP A 22 3.96 14.56 8.20
N VAL A 23 3.14 13.67 7.63
CA VAL A 23 2.97 12.28 8.10
C VAL A 23 4.26 11.47 7.99
N LEU A 24 4.99 11.57 6.87
CA LEU A 24 6.27 10.88 6.67
C LEU A 24 7.35 11.43 7.60
N ASP A 25 7.38 12.75 7.82
CA ASP A 25 8.30 13.39 8.77
C ASP A 25 8.01 12.98 10.22
N ALA A 26 6.73 12.92 10.61
CA ALA A 26 6.32 12.42 11.92
C ALA A 26 6.76 10.95 12.12
N LEU A 27 6.57 10.10 11.10
CA LEU A 27 7.02 8.71 11.11
C LEU A 27 8.54 8.63 11.26
N TYR A 28 9.30 9.40 10.47
CA TYR A 28 10.75 9.46 10.56
C TYR A 28 11.20 9.84 11.97
N ASN A 29 10.61 10.87 12.57
CA ASN A 29 10.96 11.33 13.92
C ASN A 29 10.66 10.30 15.02
N ILE A 30 9.64 9.45 14.83
CA ILE A 30 9.33 8.35 15.75
C ILE A 30 10.35 7.21 15.60
N VAL A 31 10.67 6.83 14.38
CA VAL A 31 11.53 5.67 14.07
C VAL A 31 13.01 5.97 14.32
N SER A 32 13.48 7.13 13.88
CA SER A 32 14.91 7.53 13.92
C SER A 32 15.54 7.55 15.30
N LYS A 33 14.73 7.70 16.37
CA LYS A 33 15.20 7.69 17.76
C LYS A 33 15.91 6.39 18.16
N ASN A 34 15.61 5.30 17.48
CA ASN A 34 16.16 3.97 17.77
C ASN A 34 17.14 3.48 16.70
N LEU A 35 17.53 4.33 15.76
CA LEU A 35 18.36 3.94 14.61
C LEU A 35 19.79 4.46 14.74
N GLY A 36 20.75 3.71 14.20
CA GLY A 36 22.11 4.20 13.96
C GLY A 36 22.12 5.28 12.88
N GLU A 37 23.18 6.08 12.81
CA GLU A 37 23.24 7.23 11.90
C GLU A 37 23.10 6.83 10.43
N ASN A 38 23.75 5.73 10.02
CA ASN A 38 23.62 5.21 8.66
C ASN A 38 22.19 4.76 8.33
N GLU A 39 21.49 4.12 9.28
CA GLU A 39 20.10 3.69 9.10
C GLU A 39 19.15 4.89 8.99
N LYS A 40 19.38 5.95 9.78
CA LYS A 40 18.63 7.20 9.68
C LYS A 40 18.77 7.83 8.29
N VAL A 41 20.00 7.95 7.79
CA VAL A 41 20.28 8.52 6.46
C VAL A 41 19.58 7.72 5.37
N MET A 42 19.67 6.37 5.41
CA MET A 42 19.00 5.51 4.44
C MET A 42 17.47 5.61 4.51
N LEU A 43 16.91 5.59 5.73
CA LEU A 43 15.46 5.72 5.91
C LEU A 43 14.98 7.08 5.41
N ARG A 44 15.70 8.16 5.72
CA ARG A 44 15.35 9.51 5.24
C ARG A 44 15.35 9.57 3.72
N TYR A 45 16.38 9.03 3.08
CA TYR A 45 16.47 8.96 1.63
C TYR A 45 15.29 8.21 1.01
N ASP A 46 14.90 7.06 1.57
CA ASP A 46 13.76 6.29 1.07
C ASP A 46 12.43 7.05 1.22
N LEU A 47 12.21 7.75 2.34
CA LEU A 47 10.99 8.56 2.56
C LEU A 47 10.94 9.78 1.62
N ASP A 48 12.07 10.47 1.45
CA ASP A 48 12.18 11.62 0.54
C ASP A 48 11.99 11.17 -0.92
N HIS A 49 12.62 10.08 -1.34
CA HIS A 49 12.42 9.48 -2.66
C HIS A 49 10.96 9.08 -2.88
N TYR A 50 10.35 8.43 -1.90
CA TYR A 50 8.94 8.05 -1.98
C TYR A 50 8.02 9.24 -2.24
N TYR A 51 8.25 10.35 -1.53
CA TYR A 51 7.41 11.54 -1.60
C TYR A 51 7.68 12.41 -2.84
N HIS A 52 8.95 12.67 -3.15
CA HIS A 52 9.34 13.62 -4.20
C HIS A 52 9.44 13.00 -5.59
N GLU A 53 9.77 11.71 -5.67
CA GLU A 53 10.00 11.02 -6.95
C GLU A 53 8.77 10.20 -7.38
N LYS A 54 9.00 8.99 -7.91
CA LYS A 54 7.96 8.13 -8.50
C LYS A 54 7.31 7.18 -7.51
N GLY A 55 7.82 7.06 -6.28
CA GLY A 55 7.36 6.03 -5.33
C GLY A 55 5.87 6.09 -5.03
N ARG A 56 5.37 7.26 -4.60
CA ARG A 56 3.92 7.47 -4.37
C ARG A 56 3.08 7.19 -5.61
N TRP A 57 3.56 7.62 -6.78
CA TRP A 57 2.83 7.50 -8.04
C TRP A 57 2.72 6.06 -8.49
N LEU A 58 3.75 5.26 -8.23
CA LEU A 58 3.75 3.83 -8.52
C LEU A 58 2.72 3.11 -7.66
N VAL A 59 2.71 3.33 -6.34
CA VAL A 59 1.69 2.74 -5.44
C VAL A 59 0.28 3.13 -5.91
N HIS A 60 0.03 4.42 -6.15
CA HIS A 60 -1.27 4.89 -6.63
C HIS A 60 -1.68 4.26 -7.97
N LYS A 61 -0.79 4.20 -8.95
CA LYS A 61 -1.09 3.64 -10.27
C LYS A 61 -1.33 2.14 -10.21
N THR A 62 -0.55 1.41 -9.42
CA THR A 62 -0.73 -0.03 -9.21
C THR A 62 -2.13 -0.34 -8.71
N PHE A 63 -2.61 0.37 -7.69
CA PHE A 63 -3.91 0.09 -7.09
C PHE A 63 -5.06 0.75 -7.86
N ALA A 64 -5.17 2.08 -7.83
CA ALA A 64 -6.33 2.81 -8.37
C ALA A 64 -6.44 2.73 -9.91
N GLY A 65 -5.30 2.72 -10.61
CA GLY A 65 -5.25 2.66 -12.07
C GLY A 65 -4.99 1.27 -12.64
N GLY A 66 -4.76 0.27 -11.77
CA GLY A 66 -4.28 -1.04 -12.16
C GLY A 66 -5.20 -2.16 -11.68
N ILE A 67 -4.90 -2.73 -10.51
CA ILE A 67 -5.51 -3.97 -10.02
C ILE A 67 -6.86 -3.76 -9.31
N ILE A 68 -7.16 -2.54 -8.81
CA ILE A 68 -8.46 -2.17 -8.20
C ILE A 68 -9.34 -1.35 -9.16
N PHE A 69 -9.06 -1.38 -10.47
CA PHE A 69 -9.86 -0.59 -11.42
C PHE A 69 -11.32 -1.10 -11.47
N LEU A 70 -12.26 -0.26 -11.04
CA LEU A 70 -13.69 -0.57 -10.96
C LEU A 70 -14.54 0.59 -11.50
N ARG A 71 -15.38 0.29 -12.49
CA ARG A 71 -16.38 1.18 -13.08
C ARG A 71 -17.78 1.02 -12.49
N GLU A 72 -18.08 -0.17 -12.00
CA GLU A 72 -19.25 -0.50 -11.18
C GLU A 72 -18.80 -1.21 -9.90
N PRO A 73 -19.60 -1.13 -8.81
CA PRO A 73 -19.27 -1.77 -7.55
C PRO A 73 -19.08 -3.28 -7.68
N GLU A 74 -18.16 -3.83 -6.88
CA GLU A 74 -17.95 -5.27 -6.75
C GLU A 74 -17.51 -5.65 -5.34
N VAL A 75 -17.69 -6.92 -4.98
CA VAL A 75 -17.14 -7.50 -3.74
C VAL A 75 -15.68 -7.90 -3.96
N ILE A 76 -14.79 -7.31 -3.18
CA ILE A 76 -13.42 -7.80 -2.99
C ILE A 76 -13.42 -8.74 -1.79
N ASN A 77 -12.82 -9.93 -1.93
CA ASN A 77 -12.58 -10.82 -0.81
C ASN A 77 -11.38 -10.33 0.01
N LYS A 78 -10.27 -10.03 -0.66
CA LYS A 78 -9.05 -9.54 -0.03
C LYS A 78 -8.09 -8.90 -1.03
N ILE A 79 -7.18 -8.11 -0.49
CA ILE A 79 -5.96 -7.68 -1.17
C ILE A 79 -4.77 -8.28 -0.43
N LYS A 80 -3.88 -8.94 -1.17
CA LYS A 80 -2.61 -9.43 -0.64
C LYS A 80 -1.45 -8.64 -1.25
N ILE A 81 -0.51 -8.20 -0.43
CA ILE A 81 0.76 -7.60 -0.89
C ILE A 81 1.91 -8.41 -0.30
N GLN A 82 2.69 -9.07 -1.17
CA GLN A 82 3.85 -9.86 -0.82
C GLN A 82 5.12 -9.07 -1.11
N PHE A 83 5.95 -8.91 -0.09
CA PHE A 83 7.29 -8.35 -0.18
C PHE A 83 8.31 -9.47 -0.03
N HIS A 84 9.41 -9.35 -0.77
CA HIS A 84 10.57 -10.22 -0.68
C HIS A 84 11.73 -9.42 -0.09
N SER A 85 12.40 -9.97 0.92
CA SER A 85 13.45 -9.25 1.64
C SER A 85 14.84 -9.41 1.01
N ASP A 86 14.99 -10.44 0.17
CA ASP A 86 16.19 -10.84 -0.56
C ASP A 86 16.20 -10.36 -2.01
N SER A 87 15.02 -10.07 -2.58
CA SER A 87 14.86 -9.40 -3.85
C SER A 87 14.22 -8.02 -3.65
N ASN A 88 14.49 -7.08 -4.56
CA ASN A 88 13.79 -5.81 -4.57
C ASN A 88 12.39 -5.94 -5.18
N GLU A 89 11.69 -7.06 -5.02
CA GLU A 89 10.39 -7.29 -5.64
C GLU A 89 9.27 -7.29 -4.61
N ALA A 90 8.14 -6.72 -5.01
CA ALA A 90 6.88 -6.90 -4.32
C ALA A 90 5.76 -7.15 -5.33
N GLY A 91 4.79 -7.98 -4.93
CA GLY A 91 3.62 -8.31 -5.73
C GLY A 91 2.34 -8.01 -4.97
N ALA A 92 1.37 -7.36 -5.61
CA ALA A 92 0.01 -7.30 -5.11
C ALA A 92 -0.92 -8.22 -5.89
N THR A 93 -1.94 -8.69 -5.20
CA THR A 93 -3.03 -9.47 -5.74
C THR A 93 -4.35 -8.98 -5.14
N VAL A 94 -5.37 -8.84 -5.98
CA VAL A 94 -6.75 -8.56 -5.56
C VAL A 94 -7.61 -9.72 -5.99
N GLU A 95 -8.35 -10.28 -5.04
CA GLU A 95 -9.29 -11.37 -5.29
C GLU A 95 -10.73 -10.84 -5.19
N TYR A 96 -11.48 -10.96 -6.27
CA TYR A 96 -12.89 -10.60 -6.36
C TYR A 96 -13.77 -11.82 -6.08
N ALA A 97 -14.95 -11.61 -5.47
CA ALA A 97 -15.81 -12.73 -5.08
C ALA A 97 -16.42 -13.48 -6.27
N SER A 98 -16.62 -12.81 -7.41
CA SER A 98 -17.24 -13.38 -8.60
C SER A 98 -16.20 -13.92 -9.59
N GLU A 99 -16.39 -15.14 -10.08
CA GLU A 99 -15.56 -15.71 -11.17
C GLU A 99 -15.61 -14.87 -12.45
N LYS A 100 -16.78 -14.27 -12.74
CA LYS A 100 -16.97 -13.32 -13.84
C LYS A 100 -17.19 -11.94 -13.27
N ARG A 101 -16.28 -11.02 -13.62
CA ARG A 101 -16.38 -9.59 -13.29
C ARG A 101 -17.61 -8.96 -13.92
N ASN A 102 -18.06 -7.83 -13.37
CA ASN A 102 -19.18 -7.07 -13.89
C ASN A 102 -18.94 -6.69 -15.37
N ALA A 103 -19.97 -6.83 -16.21
CA ALA A 103 -19.87 -6.60 -17.65
C ALA A 103 -19.38 -5.18 -18.01
N ARG A 104 -19.73 -4.16 -17.22
CA ARG A 104 -19.19 -2.80 -17.40
C ARG A 104 -17.71 -2.75 -17.04
N ASN A 105 -17.26 -3.41 -15.98
CA ASN A 105 -15.84 -3.47 -15.63
C ASN A 105 -15.04 -4.15 -16.75
N ILE A 106 -15.53 -5.28 -17.28
CA ILE A 106 -14.95 -5.97 -18.46
C ILE A 106 -14.91 -5.04 -19.68
N LYS A 107 -15.96 -4.26 -19.96
CA LYS A 107 -15.98 -3.34 -21.11
C LYS A 107 -14.80 -2.35 -21.11
N TYR A 108 -14.39 -1.87 -19.94
CA TYR A 108 -13.29 -0.91 -19.80
C TYR A 108 -11.93 -1.57 -19.52
N LYS A 109 -11.92 -2.81 -19.01
CA LYS A 109 -10.71 -3.64 -18.85
C LYS A 109 -11.04 -5.08 -19.28
N PRO A 110 -10.95 -5.42 -20.58
CA PRO A 110 -11.39 -6.72 -21.09
C PRO A 110 -10.62 -7.92 -20.53
N THR A 111 -9.42 -7.68 -20.01
CA THR A 111 -8.58 -8.69 -19.36
C THR A 111 -8.88 -8.86 -17.87
N ALA A 112 -9.88 -8.15 -17.34
CA ALA A 112 -10.19 -8.23 -15.92
C ALA A 112 -10.74 -9.61 -15.55
N GLY A 113 -10.09 -10.28 -14.60
CA GLY A 113 -10.47 -11.59 -14.08
C GLY A 113 -10.85 -11.54 -12.61
N GLN A 114 -11.19 -12.71 -12.06
CA GLN A 114 -11.45 -12.91 -10.63
C GLN A 114 -10.23 -12.54 -9.77
N ILE A 115 -9.02 -12.79 -10.29
CA ILE A 115 -7.77 -12.45 -9.63
C ILE A 115 -7.01 -11.47 -10.52
N GLU A 116 -6.67 -10.32 -9.94
CA GLU A 116 -5.81 -9.31 -10.57
C GLU A 116 -4.49 -9.27 -9.83
N SER A 117 -3.37 -9.28 -10.54
CA SER A 117 -2.05 -9.24 -9.93
C SER A 117 -1.08 -8.34 -10.66
N MET A 118 -0.15 -7.74 -9.93
CA MET A 118 0.94 -6.94 -10.48
C MET A 118 2.16 -7.05 -9.59
N THR A 119 3.35 -7.08 -10.20
CA THR A 119 4.64 -7.00 -9.51
C THR A 119 5.31 -5.65 -9.79
N TRP A 120 6.12 -5.17 -8.85
CA TRP A 120 6.93 -3.97 -9.02
C TRP A 120 8.26 -4.10 -8.28
N SER A 121 9.24 -3.31 -8.73
CA SER A 121 10.50 -3.16 -8.02
C SER A 121 10.36 -2.14 -6.89
N MET A 122 10.72 -2.57 -5.68
CA MET A 122 10.85 -1.73 -4.50
C MET A 122 11.93 -0.67 -4.67
N GLU A 123 12.91 -0.84 -5.56
CA GLU A 123 13.91 0.20 -5.84
C GLU A 123 13.29 1.51 -6.32
N HIS A 124 12.14 1.42 -6.99
CA HIS A 124 11.44 2.61 -7.47
C HIS A 124 10.56 3.27 -6.41
N ILE A 125 10.29 2.58 -5.30
CA ILE A 125 9.43 3.06 -4.20
C ILE A 125 10.28 3.46 -2.99
N PHE A 126 11.11 2.53 -2.51
CA PHE A 126 12.07 2.68 -1.43
C PHE A 126 13.42 2.07 -1.86
N PRO A 127 14.34 2.86 -2.43
CA PRO A 127 15.59 2.38 -3.02
C PRO A 127 16.47 1.49 -2.13
N ASN A 128 16.46 1.70 -0.82
CA ASN A 128 17.27 0.94 0.13
C ASN A 128 16.50 -0.19 0.82
N PHE A 129 15.30 -0.55 0.35
CA PHE A 129 14.45 -1.57 0.97
C PHE A 129 15.21 -2.84 1.38
N ILE A 130 15.96 -3.47 0.47
CA ILE A 130 16.71 -4.71 0.77
C ILE A 130 17.77 -4.55 1.87
N LYS A 131 18.34 -3.35 2.02
CA LYS A 131 19.43 -3.06 2.98
C LYS A 131 18.93 -2.84 4.40
N HIS A 132 17.64 -2.55 4.54
CA HIS A 132 17.03 -2.26 5.83
C HIS A 132 16.88 -3.52 6.69
N SER A 133 16.89 -3.31 8.00
CA SER A 133 16.51 -4.34 8.96
C SER A 133 15.03 -4.73 8.79
N LYS A 134 14.64 -5.93 9.23
CA LYS A 134 13.25 -6.41 9.15
C LYS A 134 12.25 -5.39 9.70
N ASN A 135 12.57 -4.76 10.84
CA ASN A 135 11.68 -3.78 11.46
C ASN A 135 11.43 -2.57 10.56
N ILE A 136 12.47 -2.04 9.91
CA ILE A 136 12.30 -0.91 8.98
C ILE A 136 11.55 -1.37 7.72
N LYS A 137 11.82 -2.58 7.19
CA LYS A 137 11.06 -3.15 6.06
C LYS A 137 9.55 -3.19 6.38
N VAL A 138 9.16 -3.70 7.55
CA VAL A 138 7.76 -3.74 7.99
C VAL A 138 7.15 -2.34 8.10
N ILE A 139 7.93 -1.34 8.53
CA ILE A 139 7.47 0.07 8.58
C ILE A 139 7.23 0.63 7.18
N LEU A 140 8.14 0.38 6.23
CA LEU A 140 7.97 0.80 4.84
C LEU A 140 6.78 0.09 4.18
N MET A 141 6.57 -1.20 4.49
CA MET A 141 5.37 -1.94 4.09
C MET A 141 4.09 -1.31 4.66
N ALA A 142 4.12 -0.86 5.93
CA ALA A 142 3.00 -0.20 6.57
C ALA A 142 2.57 1.07 5.82
N ILE A 143 3.52 1.86 5.30
CA ILE A 143 3.24 3.05 4.48
C ILE A 143 2.44 2.65 3.23
N ILE A 144 2.89 1.62 2.50
CA ILE A 144 2.19 1.13 1.30
C ILE A 144 0.78 0.65 1.66
N GLY A 145 0.64 -0.20 2.68
CA GLY A 145 -0.68 -0.71 3.08
C GLY A 145 -1.67 0.37 3.49
N LYS A 146 -1.22 1.39 4.24
CA LYS A 146 -2.06 2.52 4.65
C LYS A 146 -2.51 3.36 3.47
N ILE A 147 -1.64 3.55 2.47
CA ILE A 147 -1.98 4.29 1.26
C ILE A 147 -2.93 3.47 0.38
N SER A 148 -2.71 2.16 0.25
CA SER A 148 -3.65 1.24 -0.41
C SER A 148 -5.02 1.29 0.27
N LYS A 149 -5.07 1.28 1.61
CA LYS A 149 -6.30 1.45 2.37
C LYS A 149 -6.98 2.78 2.05
N HIS A 150 -6.23 3.88 2.14
CA HIS A 150 -6.74 5.22 1.82
C HIS A 150 -7.28 5.32 0.39
N ILE A 151 -6.62 4.68 -0.58
CA ILE A 151 -7.09 4.59 -1.97
C ILE A 151 -8.47 3.92 -2.04
N CYS A 152 -8.66 2.81 -1.33
CA CYS A 152 -9.93 2.10 -1.31
C CYS A 152 -11.03 2.95 -0.64
N GLU A 153 -10.73 3.59 0.49
CA GLU A 153 -11.74 4.32 1.25
C GLU A 153 -12.09 5.70 0.66
N SER A 154 -11.13 6.41 0.07
CA SER A 154 -11.31 7.82 -0.29
C SER A 154 -11.80 8.06 -1.72
N TYR A 155 -11.43 7.23 -2.69
CA TYR A 155 -11.91 7.37 -4.08
C TYR A 155 -13.42 7.15 -4.22
N LYS A 156 -14.04 6.55 -3.20
CA LYS A 156 -15.47 6.44 -3.02
C LYS A 156 -16.16 7.81 -2.85
N LYS A 157 -15.52 8.77 -2.18
CA LYS A 157 -16.15 10.07 -1.85
C LYS A 157 -16.24 11.01 -3.06
N ASP A 158 -15.28 10.91 -3.99
CA ASP A 158 -15.12 11.88 -5.07
C ASP A 158 -15.39 11.30 -6.47
N SER A 159 -15.71 10.00 -6.59
CA SER A 159 -15.99 9.37 -7.89
C SER A 159 -17.00 8.23 -7.80
N TRP A 160 -17.74 8.02 -8.90
CA TRP A 160 -18.63 6.87 -9.13
C TRP A 160 -17.86 5.58 -9.48
N PHE A 161 -16.55 5.58 -9.26
CA PHE A 161 -15.61 4.51 -9.57
C PHE A 161 -15.00 3.98 -8.27
N MET A 162 -14.65 2.69 -8.22
CA MET A 162 -14.09 2.04 -7.02
C MET A 162 -15.00 2.07 -5.78
N GLN A 163 -16.28 1.75 -5.97
CA GLN A 163 -17.15 1.39 -4.85
C GLN A 163 -17.02 -0.11 -4.56
N PHE A 164 -17.05 -0.48 -3.27
CA PHE A 164 -17.02 -1.88 -2.85
C PHE A 164 -18.28 -2.20 -2.06
N GLU A 165 -18.78 -3.41 -2.23
CA GLU A 165 -20.06 -3.80 -1.62
C GLU A 165 -19.93 -4.26 -0.16
N LYS A 166 -18.72 -4.67 0.27
CA LYS A 166 -18.47 -5.23 1.60
C LYS A 166 -17.07 -4.87 2.12
N PRO A 167 -16.88 -4.76 3.45
CA PRO A 167 -15.56 -4.60 4.04
C PRO A 167 -14.65 -5.78 3.69
N PHE A 168 -13.36 -5.51 3.57
CA PHE A 168 -12.35 -6.51 3.25
C PHE A 168 -11.00 -6.14 3.86
N ASP A 169 -10.08 -7.11 3.86
CA ASP A 169 -8.75 -6.94 4.43
C ASP A 169 -7.67 -6.72 3.35
N ILE A 170 -6.70 -5.88 3.69
CA ILE A 170 -5.42 -5.75 3.01
C ILE A 170 -4.36 -6.43 3.87
N GLU A 171 -3.85 -7.56 3.41
CA GLU A 171 -2.85 -8.37 4.09
C GLU A 171 -1.44 -8.08 3.53
N LEU A 172 -0.49 -7.75 4.40
CA LEU A 172 0.90 -7.50 4.03
C LEU A 172 1.81 -8.62 4.53
N PHE A 173 2.56 -9.22 3.62
CA PHE A 173 3.46 -10.33 3.90
C PHE A 173 4.91 -9.96 3.61
N LEU A 174 5.85 -10.40 4.46
CA LEU A 174 7.28 -10.36 4.21
C LEU A 174 7.82 -11.79 4.20
N ASP A 175 8.43 -12.22 3.09
CA ASP A 175 8.98 -13.59 2.92
C ASP A 175 7.98 -14.71 3.26
N GLY A 176 6.73 -14.52 2.85
CA GLY A 176 5.61 -15.43 3.15
C GLY A 176 5.03 -15.34 4.57
N GLY A 177 5.65 -14.61 5.50
CA GLY A 177 5.12 -14.34 6.83
C GLY A 177 4.13 -13.18 6.82
N LEU A 178 2.95 -13.35 7.44
CA LEU A 178 1.98 -12.27 7.60
C LEU A 178 2.46 -11.29 8.67
N GLU A 179 2.67 -10.03 8.28
CA GLU A 179 3.20 -9.00 9.17
C GLU A 179 2.14 -7.99 9.61
N LEU A 180 1.23 -7.59 8.70
CA LEU A 180 0.23 -6.55 8.98
C LEU A 180 -1.10 -6.85 8.26
N ILE A 181 -2.20 -6.44 8.88
CA ILE A 181 -3.56 -6.46 8.29
C ILE A 181 -4.17 -5.07 8.45
N TYR A 182 -4.69 -4.53 7.35
CA TYR A 182 -5.48 -3.30 7.35
C TYR A 182 -6.89 -3.60 6.87
N LYS A 183 -7.88 -3.39 7.76
CA LYS A 183 -9.29 -3.49 7.41
C LYS A 183 -9.72 -2.25 6.63
N VAL A 184 -10.32 -2.46 5.46
CA VAL A 184 -10.97 -1.43 4.65
C VAL A 184 -12.44 -1.42 5.04
N GLU A 185 -12.91 -0.28 5.55
CA GLU A 185 -14.32 -0.09 5.82
C GLU A 185 -15.02 0.46 4.57
N VAL A 186 -16.24 -0.02 4.32
CA VAL A 186 -17.12 0.56 3.30
C VAL A 186 -18.44 0.95 3.93
N ASP A 187 -18.68 2.26 4.00
CA ASP A 187 -19.95 2.86 4.43
C ASP A 187 -21.15 2.58 3.49
#